data_AF-A0A257YDQ4-F1
#
_entry.id   AF-A0A257YDQ4-F1
#
_cell.length_a   1.000
_cell.length_b   1.000
_cell.length_c   1.000
_cell.angle_alpha   90.00
_cell.angle_beta   90.00
_cell.angle_gamma   90.00
#
_symmetry.space_group_name_H-M   'P 1'
#
loop_
_entity.id
_entity.type
_entity.pdbx_description
1 polymer ?
#
loop_
_entity_poly.entity_id
_entity_poly.type
_entity_poly.pdbx_seq_one_letter_code
_entity_poly.pdbx_strand_id
1 'polypeptide(L)'
;MKPAHWDAFWDFYQDTGARKWGTPYLTREAFDLFGKRMGEKVLLILAYMDDMPIAGALNFIGGSALYGRYWGCLLDKPFLHFELCYYQAIDHAIARGLSRVEAGAQGGHKLARGYEPVRTWSAHWIADPGFRAAVADFLAREDAGVAADQFVLGERTPFRKG
;
A
#
# COMPACT_ATOMS: atom_id res chain seq x y z
N MET A 1 -14.76 -11.53 -9.49
CA MET A 1 -14.13 -12.01 -8.24
C MET A 1 -15.05 -13.04 -7.60
N LYS A 2 -14.54 -14.21 -7.21
CA LYS A 2 -15.34 -15.32 -6.65
C LYS A 2 -15.25 -15.36 -5.12
N PRO A 3 -16.23 -15.90 -4.37
CA PRO A 3 -16.16 -16.03 -2.91
C PRO A 3 -14.87 -16.70 -2.41
N ALA A 4 -14.43 -17.77 -3.08
CA ALA A 4 -13.20 -18.49 -2.73
C ALA A 4 -11.93 -17.62 -2.77
N HIS A 5 -11.92 -16.53 -3.53
CA HIS A 5 -10.77 -15.61 -3.55
C HIS A 5 -10.68 -14.81 -2.25
N TRP A 6 -11.82 -14.50 -1.63
CA TRP A 6 -11.87 -13.82 -0.34
C TRP A 6 -11.51 -14.74 0.81
N ASP A 7 -11.90 -16.01 0.72
CA ASP A 7 -11.47 -17.03 1.68
C ASP A 7 -9.96 -17.20 1.65
N ALA A 8 -9.36 -17.35 0.46
CA ALA A 8 -7.91 -17.39 0.32
C ALA A 8 -7.22 -16.13 0.87
N PHE A 9 -7.72 -14.94 0.54
CA PHE A 9 -7.11 -13.70 1.03
C PHE A 9 -7.26 -13.50 2.54
N TRP A 10 -8.34 -13.99 3.13
CA TRP A 10 -8.52 -13.97 4.58
C TRP A 10 -7.42 -14.78 5.28
N ASP A 11 -7.11 -15.96 4.77
CA ASP A 11 -6.01 -16.78 5.31
C ASP A 11 -4.67 -16.05 5.19
N PHE A 12 -4.42 -15.38 4.06
CA PHE A 12 -3.22 -14.58 3.84
C PHE A 12 -3.09 -13.41 4.81
N TYR A 13 -4.21 -12.71 5.05
CA TYR A 13 -4.29 -11.58 5.96
C TYR A 13 -4.02 -11.99 7.40
N GLN A 14 -4.63 -13.08 7.87
CA GLN A 14 -4.43 -13.60 9.22
C GLN A 14 -2.99 -14.03 9.46
N ASP A 15 -2.42 -14.82 8.54
CA ASP A 15 -1.06 -15.34 8.66
C ASP A 15 -0.01 -14.21 8.72
N THR A 16 -0.18 -13.17 7.90
CA THR A 16 0.73 -12.01 7.89
C THR A 16 0.65 -11.21 9.18
N GLY A 17 -0.55 -11.01 9.73
CA GLY A 17 -0.71 -10.35 11.03
C GLY A 17 -0.07 -11.16 12.17
N ALA A 18 -0.28 -12.49 12.19
CA ALA A 18 0.32 -13.37 13.19
C ALA A 18 1.86 -13.34 13.18
N ARG A 19 2.50 -13.13 12.03
CA ARG A 19 3.96 -13.14 11.87
C ARG A 19 4.66 -11.81 12.18
N LYS A 20 3.97 -10.66 12.07
CA LYS A 20 4.61 -9.33 12.17
C LYS A 20 3.87 -8.39 13.11
N TRP A 21 4.23 -8.39 14.40
CA TRP A 21 3.98 -7.34 15.42
C TRP A 21 2.62 -6.62 15.41
N GLY A 22 1.58 -7.22 14.82
CA GLY A 22 0.34 -6.53 14.48
C GLY A 22 -0.83 -7.49 14.54
N THR A 23 -1.85 -7.15 15.32
CA THR A 23 -3.05 -7.96 15.45
C THR A 23 -3.95 -7.73 14.24
N PRO A 24 -4.38 -8.79 13.52
CA PRO A 24 -5.46 -8.68 12.54
C PRO A 24 -6.67 -7.99 13.17
N TYR A 25 -7.09 -6.86 12.61
CA TYR A 25 -8.20 -6.05 13.14
C TYR A 25 -9.42 -6.06 12.23
N LEU A 26 -9.28 -6.50 10.97
CA LEU A 26 -10.42 -6.74 10.10
C LEU A 26 -11.00 -8.14 10.38
N THR A 27 -12.31 -8.25 10.25
CA THR A 27 -13.02 -9.54 10.31
C THR A 27 -13.10 -10.14 8.90
N ARG A 28 -13.37 -11.44 8.81
CA ARG A 28 -13.68 -12.10 7.53
C ARG A 28 -14.81 -11.38 6.78
N GLU A 29 -15.84 -10.93 7.50
CA GLU A 29 -16.97 -10.20 6.91
C GLU A 29 -16.56 -8.92 6.18
N ALA A 30 -15.52 -8.21 6.66
CA ALA A 30 -15.04 -6.99 6.01
C ALA A 30 -14.65 -7.22 4.54
N PHE A 31 -14.06 -8.38 4.22
CA PHE A 31 -13.66 -8.74 2.86
C PHE A 31 -14.85 -9.00 1.94
N ASP A 32 -15.92 -9.62 2.45
CA ASP A 32 -17.17 -9.76 1.70
C ASP A 32 -17.80 -8.39 1.44
N LEU A 33 -17.76 -7.50 2.43
CA LEU A 33 -18.28 -6.14 2.30
C LEU A 33 -17.48 -5.32 1.29
N PHE A 34 -16.15 -5.48 1.20
CA PHE A 34 -15.35 -4.86 0.13
C PHE A 34 -15.85 -5.32 -1.24
N GLY A 35 -15.98 -6.62 -1.46
CA GLY A 35 -16.50 -7.15 -2.72
C GLY A 35 -17.91 -6.63 -3.07
N LYS A 36 -18.82 -6.63 -2.09
CA LYS A 36 -20.22 -6.24 -2.28
C LYS A 36 -20.42 -4.74 -2.48
N ARG A 37 -19.69 -3.89 -1.73
CA ARG A 37 -19.94 -2.45 -1.68
C ARG A 37 -19.02 -1.63 -2.57
N MET A 38 -17.83 -2.13 -2.89
CA MET A 38 -16.85 -1.40 -3.69
C MET A 38 -16.74 -1.95 -5.13
N GLY A 39 -17.13 -3.21 -5.36
CA GLY A 39 -17.23 -3.80 -6.69
C GLY A 39 -15.95 -3.65 -7.51
N GLU A 40 -16.04 -2.97 -8.65
CA GLU A 40 -14.92 -2.74 -9.56
C GLU A 40 -13.82 -1.83 -8.99
N LYS A 41 -14.08 -1.13 -7.88
CA LYS A 41 -13.09 -0.31 -7.17
C LYS A 41 -12.14 -1.13 -6.30
N VAL A 42 -12.22 -2.45 -6.39
CA VAL A 42 -11.34 -3.38 -5.68
C VAL A 42 -10.53 -4.19 -6.67
N LEU A 43 -9.23 -4.24 -6.43
CA LEU A 43 -8.30 -5.08 -7.17
C LEU A 43 -7.66 -6.07 -6.20
N LEU A 44 -7.91 -7.34 -6.45
CA LEU A 44 -7.26 -8.45 -5.76
C LEU A 44 -6.31 -9.14 -6.76
N ILE A 45 -5.02 -9.14 -6.44
CA ILE A 45 -3.97 -9.80 -7.22
C ILE A 45 -3.59 -11.05 -6.45
N LEU A 46 -3.67 -12.23 -7.08
CA LEU A 46 -3.39 -13.52 -6.46
C LEU A 46 -2.27 -14.23 -7.22
N ALA A 47 -1.32 -14.80 -6.49
CA ALA A 47 -0.36 -15.75 -7.05
C ALA A 47 -0.84 -17.17 -6.80
N TYR A 48 -0.69 -17.99 -7.83
CA TYR A 48 -1.01 -19.40 -7.80
C TYR A 48 0.25 -20.24 -7.98
N MET A 49 0.31 -21.37 -7.28
CA MET A 49 1.17 -22.48 -7.62
C MET A 49 0.26 -23.63 -8.03
N ASP A 50 0.35 -24.02 -9.30
CA ASP A 50 -0.67 -24.85 -9.94
C ASP A 50 -2.06 -24.21 -9.75
N ASP A 51 -3.00 -24.90 -9.13
CA ASP A 51 -4.36 -24.39 -8.84
C ASP A 51 -4.51 -23.83 -7.41
N MET A 52 -3.45 -23.83 -6.60
CA MET A 52 -3.51 -23.38 -5.21
C MET A 52 -3.09 -21.91 -5.08
N PRO A 53 -3.94 -21.03 -4.50
CA PRO A 53 -3.55 -19.66 -4.23
C PRO A 53 -2.54 -19.64 -3.07
N ILE A 54 -1.37 -19.05 -3.29
CA ILE A 54 -0.26 -19.04 -2.31
C ILE A 54 -0.02 -17.67 -1.68
N ALA A 55 -0.44 -16.59 -2.34
CA ALA A 55 -0.27 -15.22 -1.88
C ALA A 55 -1.23 -14.26 -2.57
N GLY A 56 -1.41 -13.07 -1.99
CA GLY A 56 -2.21 -12.03 -2.61
C GLY A 56 -1.95 -10.62 -2.09
N ALA A 57 -2.27 -9.65 -2.94
CA ALA A 57 -2.27 -8.22 -2.63
C ALA A 57 -3.67 -7.63 -2.86
N LEU A 58 -4.21 -6.93 -1.85
CA LEU A 58 -5.46 -6.19 -1.94
C LEU A 58 -5.17 -4.70 -2.14
N ASN A 59 -5.76 -4.16 -3.22
CA ASN A 59 -5.64 -2.78 -3.63
C ASN A 59 -7.05 -2.16 -3.83
N PHE A 60 -7.14 -0.85 -3.61
CA PHE A 60 -8.34 -0.07 -3.89
C PHE A 60 -8.08 0.92 -5.02
N ILE A 61 -9.08 1.10 -5.88
CA ILE A 61 -8.99 1.94 -7.07
C ILE A 61 -9.72 3.25 -6.79
N GLY A 62 -8.98 4.35 -6.75
CA GLY A 62 -9.53 5.70 -6.66
C GLY A 62 -9.78 6.32 -8.02
N GLY A 63 -10.01 7.64 -8.04
CA GLY A 63 -10.28 8.38 -9.29
C GLY A 63 -9.08 8.48 -10.23
N SER A 64 -7.87 8.65 -9.68
CA SER A 64 -6.64 8.84 -10.46
C SER A 64 -5.47 7.98 -9.99
N ALA A 65 -5.68 7.13 -8.98
CA ALA A 65 -4.62 6.39 -8.32
C ALA A 65 -5.09 5.00 -7.87
N LEU A 66 -4.14 4.06 -7.84
CA LEU A 66 -4.29 2.75 -7.21
C LEU A 66 -3.64 2.78 -5.82
N TYR A 67 -4.33 2.26 -4.80
CA TYR A 67 -3.87 2.25 -3.41
C TYR A 67 -3.66 0.83 -2.92
N GLY A 68 -2.41 0.43 -2.70
CA GLY A 68 -2.08 -0.84 -2.07
C GLY A 68 -2.38 -0.79 -0.57
N ARG A 69 -3.05 -1.82 -0.04
CA ARG A 69 -3.48 -1.83 1.37
C ARG A 69 -3.03 -3.03 2.17
N TYR A 70 -3.32 -4.24 1.70
CA TYR A 70 -2.99 -5.46 2.44
C TYR A 70 -2.24 -6.43 1.54
N TRP A 71 -1.36 -7.18 2.17
CA TRP A 71 -0.55 -8.24 1.56
C TRP A 71 -0.60 -9.45 2.48
N GLY A 72 -0.54 -10.64 1.89
CA GLY A 72 -0.12 -11.81 2.63
C GLY A 72 0.21 -13.02 1.76
N CYS A 73 0.82 -14.02 2.37
CA CYS A 73 1.23 -15.24 1.71
C CYS A 73 1.27 -16.43 2.68
N LEU A 74 0.79 -17.59 2.24
CA LEU A 74 0.95 -18.85 2.98
C LEU A 74 2.31 -19.49 2.71
N LEU A 75 2.87 -19.26 1.51
CA LEU A 75 4.18 -19.75 1.11
C LEU A 75 5.14 -18.57 0.93
N ASP A 76 6.22 -18.56 1.70
CA ASP A 76 7.28 -17.58 1.50
C ASP A 76 8.08 -17.92 0.25
N LYS A 77 8.19 -16.94 -0.66
CA LYS A 77 8.98 -17.03 -1.87
C LYS A 77 9.75 -15.74 -2.08
N PRO A 78 11.05 -15.83 -2.42
CA PRO A 78 11.85 -14.65 -2.73
C PRO A 78 11.15 -13.76 -3.75
N PHE A 79 11.09 -12.46 -3.45
CA PHE A 79 10.56 -11.40 -4.29
C PHE A 79 9.05 -11.45 -4.60
N LEU A 80 8.29 -12.43 -4.11
CA LEU A 80 6.86 -12.56 -4.40
C LEU A 80 6.04 -11.35 -3.91
N HIS A 81 6.41 -10.78 -2.76
CA HIS A 81 5.84 -9.53 -2.27
C HIS A 81 6.09 -8.36 -3.23
N PHE A 82 7.27 -8.29 -3.85
CA PHE A 82 7.56 -7.21 -4.81
C PHE A 82 6.77 -7.37 -6.09
N GLU A 83 6.69 -8.60 -6.60
CA GLU A 83 5.90 -8.92 -7.78
C GLU A 83 4.44 -8.47 -7.62
N LEU A 84 3.78 -8.92 -6.55
CA LEU A 84 2.34 -8.67 -6.37
C LEU A 84 2.00 -7.27 -5.87
N CYS A 85 2.79 -6.69 -4.95
CA CYS A 85 2.46 -5.39 -4.36
C CYS A 85 2.98 -4.19 -5.16
N TYR A 86 3.90 -4.39 -6.09
CA TYR A 86 4.56 -3.31 -6.81
C TYR A 86 4.36 -3.48 -8.31
N TYR A 87 4.95 -4.52 -8.93
CA TYR A 87 4.98 -4.62 -10.38
C TYR A 87 3.60 -4.91 -10.98
N GLN A 88 2.87 -5.90 -10.47
CA GLN A 88 1.50 -6.17 -10.91
C GLN A 88 0.54 -4.99 -10.63
N ALA A 89 0.77 -4.25 -9.54
CA ALA A 89 0.00 -3.04 -9.23
C ALA A 89 0.29 -1.90 -10.22
N ILE A 90 1.56 -1.71 -10.60
CA ILE A 90 2.00 -0.74 -11.62
C ILE A 90 1.41 -1.09 -12.98
N ASP A 91 1.57 -2.34 -13.43
CA ASP A 91 1.06 -2.81 -14.72
C ASP A 91 -0.44 -2.60 -14.83
N HIS A 92 -1.16 -2.90 -13.76
CA HIS A 92 -2.60 -2.69 -13.70
C HIS A 92 -3.00 -1.22 -13.75
N ALA A 93 -2.28 -0.36 -13.02
CA ALA A 93 -2.50 1.08 -13.05
C ALA A 93 -2.27 1.66 -14.45
N ILE A 94 -1.19 1.26 -15.12
CA ILE A 94 -0.89 1.65 -16.50
C ILE A 94 -2.01 1.18 -17.44
N ALA A 95 -2.42 -0.09 -17.36
CA ALA A 95 -3.47 -0.65 -18.20
C ALA A 95 -4.83 0.06 -18.03
N ARG A 96 -5.08 0.65 -16.85
CA ARG A 96 -6.30 1.42 -16.55
C ARG A 96 -6.15 2.93 -16.75
N GLY A 97 -4.98 3.41 -17.20
CA GLY A 97 -4.72 4.84 -17.35
C GLY A 97 -4.71 5.61 -16.02
N LEU A 98 -4.44 4.93 -14.90
CA LEU A 98 -4.27 5.59 -13.61
C LEU A 98 -2.91 6.29 -13.57
N SER A 99 -2.90 7.51 -13.04
CA SER A 99 -1.70 8.37 -13.03
C SER A 99 -0.61 7.94 -12.04
N ARG A 100 -0.97 7.16 -11.01
CA ARG A 100 -0.02 6.74 -9.97
C ARG A 100 -0.46 5.49 -9.21
N VAL A 101 0.51 4.87 -8.54
CA VAL A 101 0.31 3.80 -7.54
C VAL A 101 0.87 4.24 -6.20
N GLU A 102 0.10 4.08 -5.14
CA GLU A 102 0.51 4.33 -3.76
C GLU A 102 0.71 3.01 -3.03
N ALA A 103 1.96 2.56 -2.91
CA ALA A 103 2.34 1.29 -2.25
C ALA A 103 2.46 1.40 -0.71
N GLY A 104 1.74 2.35 -0.10
CA GLY A 104 1.77 2.62 1.34
C GLY A 104 3.05 3.32 1.82
N ALA A 105 3.15 3.52 3.14
CA ALA A 105 4.27 4.24 3.76
C ALA A 105 5.54 3.38 3.92
N GLN A 106 6.69 4.04 3.99
CA GLN A 106 8.01 3.52 4.39
C GLN A 106 8.68 2.45 3.49
N GLY A 107 10.01 2.43 3.57
CA GLY A 107 10.90 1.44 2.94
C GLY A 107 11.77 2.03 1.82
N GLY A 108 13.07 2.19 2.07
CA GLY A 108 14.02 2.66 1.06
C GLY A 108 14.11 1.75 -0.18
N HIS A 109 13.69 0.49 -0.05
CA HIS A 109 13.60 -0.47 -1.15
C HIS A 109 12.60 -0.06 -2.24
N LYS A 110 11.67 0.85 -1.95
CA LYS A 110 10.66 1.36 -2.89
C LYS A 110 11.27 2.22 -3.99
N LEU A 111 12.29 3.02 -3.65
CA LEU A 111 12.99 3.89 -4.60
C LEU A 111 13.53 3.09 -5.77
N ALA A 112 14.32 2.04 -5.48
CA ALA A 112 14.92 1.17 -6.49
C ALA A 112 13.89 0.43 -7.38
N ARG A 113 12.60 0.45 -7.01
CA ARG A 113 11.49 -0.21 -7.71
C ARG A 113 10.56 0.77 -8.42
N GLY A 114 10.98 2.04 -8.55
CA GLY A 114 10.26 3.06 -9.31
C GLY A 114 9.24 3.87 -8.52
N TYR A 115 9.17 3.72 -7.19
CA TYR A 115 8.34 4.58 -6.34
C TYR A 115 9.14 5.77 -5.85
N GLU A 116 8.87 6.93 -6.43
CA GLU A 116 9.52 8.19 -6.09
C GLU A 116 8.95 8.80 -4.79
N PRO A 117 9.78 9.55 -4.04
CA PRO A 117 9.31 10.26 -2.86
C PRO A 117 8.43 11.44 -3.29
N VAL A 118 7.17 11.41 -2.87
CA VAL A 118 6.21 12.50 -3.11
C VAL A 118 5.75 13.06 -1.78
N ARG A 119 5.72 14.39 -1.67
CA ARG A 119 5.19 15.07 -0.49
C ARG A 119 3.70 14.81 -0.38
N THR A 120 3.29 14.21 0.72
CA THR A 120 1.89 13.93 1.04
C THR A 120 1.42 14.88 2.13
N TRP A 121 0.12 15.18 2.13
CA TRP A 121 -0.50 16.13 3.04
C TRP A 121 -1.60 15.44 3.85
N SER A 122 -1.77 15.86 5.09
CA SER A 122 -2.87 15.45 5.95
C SER A 122 -3.47 16.67 6.62
N ALA A 123 -4.79 16.73 6.71
CA ALA A 123 -5.50 17.79 7.41
C ALA A 123 -6.04 17.26 8.74
N HIS A 124 -5.77 17.98 9.83
CA HIS A 124 -6.16 17.59 11.17
C HIS A 124 -6.93 18.72 11.85
N TRP A 125 -8.09 18.40 12.41
CA TRP A 125 -8.79 19.32 13.31
C TRP A 125 -8.41 18.99 14.75
N ILE A 126 -7.79 19.96 15.42
CA ILE A 126 -7.33 19.82 16.81
C ILE A 126 -8.12 20.78 17.68
N ALA A 127 -9.09 20.26 18.42
CA ALA A 127 -9.99 21.10 19.22
C ALA A 127 -9.25 21.83 20.35
N ASP A 128 -8.34 21.15 21.03
CA ASP A 128 -7.57 21.73 22.13
C ASP A 128 -6.52 22.75 21.61
N PRO A 129 -6.59 24.02 22.03
CA PRO A 129 -5.65 25.05 21.55
C PRO A 129 -4.21 24.79 21.96
N GLY A 130 -3.97 24.23 23.15
CA GLY A 130 -2.62 23.95 23.65
C GLY A 130 -1.95 22.84 22.85
N PHE A 131 -2.68 21.76 22.58
CA PHE A 131 -2.20 20.66 21.75
C PHE A 131 -2.01 21.10 20.29
N ARG A 132 -2.90 21.94 19.77
CA ARG A 132 -2.74 22.53 18.43
C ARG A 132 -1.44 23.33 18.32
N ALA A 133 -1.12 24.15 19.32
CA ALA A 133 0.12 24.93 19.35
C ALA A 133 1.34 24.00 19.41
N ALA A 134 1.32 22.99 20.28
CA ALA A 134 2.41 22.02 20.40
C ALA A 134 2.69 21.27 19.08
N VAL A 135 1.64 20.85 18.36
CA VAL A 135 1.76 20.21 17.04
C VAL A 135 2.30 21.20 16.00
N ALA A 136 1.81 22.44 15.99
CA ALA A 136 2.30 23.47 15.05
C ALA A 136 3.80 23.77 15.24
N ASP A 137 4.25 23.92 16.49
CA ASP A 137 5.67 24.16 16.82
C ASP A 137 6.57 22.98 16.44
N PHE A 138 6.06 21.76 16.53
CA PHE A 138 6.76 20.58 16.05
C PHE A 138 6.89 20.59 14.52
N LEU A 139 5.79 20.81 13.80
CA LEU A 139 5.76 20.83 12.33
C LEU A 139 6.68 21.92 11.75
N ALA A 140 6.77 23.09 12.39
CA ALA A 140 7.66 24.17 11.97
C ALA A 140 9.15 23.76 11.98
N ARG A 141 9.54 22.86 12.89
CA ARG A 141 10.91 22.31 12.97
C ARG A 141 11.11 21.14 12.02
N GLU A 142 10.07 20.34 11.81
CA GLU A 142 10.11 19.14 10.97
C GLU A 142 10.17 19.46 9.47
N ASP A 143 9.53 20.54 9.02
CA ASP A 143 9.38 20.87 7.58
C ASP A 143 10.72 20.97 6.85
N ALA A 144 11.74 21.55 7.49
CA ALA A 144 13.09 21.63 6.94
C ALA A 144 13.74 20.25 6.78
N GLY A 145 13.50 19.32 7.71
CA GLY A 145 13.99 17.94 7.65
C GLY A 145 13.33 17.15 6.52
N VAL A 146 12.01 17.25 6.39
CA VAL A 146 11.25 16.57 5.33
C VAL A 146 11.68 17.04 3.93
N ALA A 147 11.90 18.34 3.76
CA ALA A 147 12.37 18.89 2.48
C ALA A 147 13.78 18.38 2.10
N ALA A 148 14.70 18.32 3.07
CA ALA A 148 16.05 17.79 2.86
C ALA A 148 16.02 16.29 2.51
N ASP A 149 15.20 15.50 3.21
CA ASP A 149 15.04 14.07 2.93
C ASP A 149 14.48 13.83 1.51
N GLN A 150 13.49 14.62 1.08
CA GLN A 150 12.94 14.50 -0.27
C GLN A 150 14.00 14.72 -1.35
N PHE A 151 14.87 15.73 -1.18
CA PHE A 151 15.95 16.02 -2.12
C PHE A 151 16.93 14.83 -2.21
N VAL A 152 17.41 14.34 -1.06
CA VAL A 152 18.37 13.23 -0.99
C VAL A 152 17.80 11.94 -1.58
N LEU A 153 16.52 11.63 -1.30
CA LEU A 153 15.86 10.44 -1.84
C LEU A 153 15.62 10.56 -3.35
N GLY A 154 15.32 11.76 -3.85
CA GLY A 154 15.15 12.04 -5.28
C GLY A 154 16.44 11.81 -6.10
N GLU A 155 17.62 12.02 -5.50
CA GLU A 155 18.88 11.72 -6.18
C GLU A 155 19.16 10.23 -6.37
N ARG A 156 18.41 9.36 -5.66
CA ARG A 156 18.63 7.90 -5.60
C ARG A 156 17.57 7.12 -6.38
N THR A 157 16.77 7.78 -7.21
CA THR A 157 15.78 7.10 -8.06
C THR A 157 16.49 6.33 -9.20
N PRO A 158 15.89 5.23 -9.69
CA PRO A 158 16.48 4.39 -10.74
C PRO A 158 16.30 4.98 -12.15
N PHE A 159 15.62 6.12 -12.28
CA PHE A 159 15.31 6.74 -13.56
C PHE A 159 16.52 7.54 -14.08
N ARG A 160 16.73 7.51 -15.40
CA ARG A 160 17.77 8.34 -16.02
C ARG A 160 17.44 9.81 -15.81
N LYS A 161 18.41 10.57 -15.32
CA LYS A 161 18.36 12.03 -15.39
C LYS A 161 18.52 12.41 -16.87
N GLY A 162 17.50 13.09 -17.41
CA GLY A 162 17.45 13.50 -18.82
C GLY A 162 18.56 14.46 -19.20
#